data_AF-A0AAY4D9C9-F1
#
_entry.id   AF-A0AAY4D9C9-F1
#
_cell.length_a   1.000
_cell.length_b   1.000
_cell.length_c   1.000
_cell.angle_alpha   90.00
_cell.angle_beta   90.00
_cell.angle_gamma   90.00
#
_symmetry.space_group_name_H-M   'P 1'
#
loop_
_entity.id
_entity.type
_entity.pdbx_description
1 polymer ?
#
loop_
_entity_poly.entity_id
_entity_poly.type
_entity_poly.pdbx_seq_one_letter_code
_entity_poly.pdbx_strand_id
1 'polypeptide(L)'
;MPTVVLMDSSLSMTRPVSQEGSEEFQRKNLAVHGLTMLFEHMATNYKLEFTSLVAFSSLWELMVPFTRDYNTLQVVLVTDGALGIGRGSLRHSLHTLKQRVEDKKFPLPFPFPAKMFIMCIANVEELQSTDAMDNLEQLIGLNGGEGQIFTMEGPLCLKSVQSMFGKLIDQAYTPFYAVLHCGNLASDVQVFPRPEPVLVDEEVDPIPKAVQTDLEIVGFIEIADISSPPVLSRHLVLPIAVNKEVDEVGAGTTEDAEEEPSANQMAGKSPNFCVLLHGSLKVEGMVALVQLGPEWYGMLYSQADSKKKSNLMMSLFEPGPEPLPWLGKISQLGPISDAAENPYGEDDSKSPFPLQPKNKRSYAQNVTVWIKANGLQTDVQKILRNARKLPEKTQTFYKELNRLRKAALAFGFWELLKGVAELLERECTLLPDSAHPDAAFQLSHAAQQLKLASTGDSQYSAFNHNITPLHTDFSGGGAGDRM
;
A
#
# COMPACT_ATOMS: atom_id res chain seq x y z
N MET A 1 -0.19 2.93 14.03
CA MET A 1 -0.87 1.67 14.42
C MET A 1 -1.68 1.96 15.66
N PRO A 2 -2.87 1.38 15.85
CA PRO A 2 -3.68 1.61 17.04
C PRO A 2 -3.07 0.95 18.29
N THR A 3 -3.43 1.43 19.47
CA THR A 3 -2.88 0.99 20.77
C THR A 3 -3.81 -0.01 21.45
N VAL A 4 -3.25 -1.15 21.87
CA VAL A 4 -3.96 -2.14 22.70
C VAL A 4 -3.30 -2.22 24.08
N VAL A 5 -4.15 -2.32 25.08
CA VAL A 5 -3.86 -2.21 26.50
C VAL A 5 -4.26 -3.51 27.19
N LEU A 6 -3.45 -3.99 28.13
CA LEU A 6 -3.68 -5.23 28.86
C LEU A 6 -3.47 -5.02 30.38
N MET A 7 -4.47 -4.55 31.12
CA MET A 7 -4.36 -4.37 32.58
C MET A 7 -4.22 -5.70 33.29
N ASP A 8 -3.16 -5.90 34.08
CA ASP A 8 -3.16 -6.95 35.10
C ASP A 8 -4.08 -6.54 36.26
N SER A 9 -5.15 -7.30 36.47
CA SER A 9 -6.11 -7.15 37.57
C SER A 9 -6.06 -8.33 38.54
N SER A 10 -4.97 -9.09 38.54
CA SER A 10 -4.74 -10.21 39.44
C SER A 10 -4.48 -9.77 40.89
N LEU A 11 -4.52 -10.73 41.82
CA LEU A 11 -4.42 -10.45 43.25
C LEU A 11 -3.05 -9.83 43.64
N SER A 12 -1.97 -10.15 42.92
CA SER A 12 -0.62 -9.62 43.16
C SER A 12 -0.56 -8.10 43.01
N MET A 13 -1.35 -7.53 42.10
CA MET A 13 -1.48 -6.09 41.88
C MET A 13 -2.14 -5.35 43.06
N THR A 14 -2.70 -6.07 44.04
CA THR A 14 -3.20 -5.46 45.30
C THR A 14 -2.14 -5.38 46.40
N ARG A 15 -0.91 -5.89 46.18
CA ARG A 15 0.21 -5.77 47.11
C ARG A 15 0.56 -4.29 47.38
N PRO A 16 0.94 -3.93 48.62
CA PRO A 16 1.38 -2.57 48.94
C PRO A 16 2.69 -2.23 48.22
N VAL A 17 2.85 -0.93 47.96
CA VAL A 17 4.00 -0.33 47.26
C VAL A 17 5.24 -0.22 48.15
N SER A 18 5.03 0.13 49.44
CA SER A 18 6.07 0.13 50.47
C SER A 18 5.57 -0.63 51.70
N GLN A 19 6.46 -1.40 52.34
CA GLN A 19 6.16 -2.06 53.62
C GLN A 19 6.39 -1.12 54.83
N GLU A 20 7.09 0.01 54.64
CA GLU A 20 7.52 0.92 55.72
C GLU A 20 6.70 2.22 55.80
N GLY A 21 5.58 2.32 55.07
CA GLY A 21 4.46 3.19 55.46
C GLY A 21 4.49 4.66 55.04
N SER A 22 5.15 5.02 53.92
CA SER A 22 5.14 6.40 53.41
C SER A 22 4.02 6.72 52.39
N GLU A 23 3.43 5.71 51.73
CA GLU A 23 2.37 5.87 50.72
C GLU A 23 1.33 4.74 50.82
N GLU A 24 0.03 5.04 50.89
CA GLU A 24 -1.07 4.04 50.95
C GLU A 24 -1.41 3.42 49.58
N PHE A 25 -0.48 3.38 48.63
CA PHE A 25 -0.73 2.85 47.28
C PHE A 25 -0.55 1.33 47.20
N GLN A 26 -1.43 0.67 46.45
CA GLN A 26 -1.22 -0.68 45.92
C GLN A 26 -0.61 -0.59 44.51
N ARG A 27 0.02 -1.66 44.03
CA ARG A 27 0.63 -1.67 42.67
C ARG A 27 -0.35 -1.30 41.56
N LYS A 28 -1.63 -1.70 41.67
CA LYS A 28 -2.70 -1.27 40.75
C LYS A 28 -2.94 0.24 40.74
N ASN A 29 -2.74 0.95 41.85
CA ASN A 29 -2.91 2.41 41.92
C ASN A 29 -1.78 3.10 41.16
N LEU A 30 -0.55 2.65 41.38
CA LEU A 30 0.61 3.11 40.61
C LEU A 30 0.45 2.83 39.12
N ALA A 31 -0.02 1.64 38.74
CA ALA A 31 -0.38 1.32 37.36
C ALA A 31 -1.34 2.38 36.81
N VAL A 32 -2.53 2.55 37.41
CA VAL A 32 -3.53 3.53 36.97
C VAL A 32 -2.94 4.94 36.83
N HIS A 33 -2.12 5.41 37.77
CA HIS A 33 -1.50 6.74 37.69
C HIS A 33 -0.56 6.94 36.49
N GLY A 34 0.31 5.97 36.19
CA GLY A 34 1.18 6.04 34.99
C GLY A 34 0.40 6.09 33.68
N LEU A 35 -0.85 5.62 33.72
CA LEU A 35 -1.70 5.42 32.56
C LEU A 35 -2.63 6.59 32.34
N THR A 36 -3.14 7.18 33.42
CA THR A 36 -3.70 8.52 33.40
C THR A 36 -2.72 9.50 32.73
N MET A 37 -1.44 9.49 33.10
CA MET A 37 -0.40 10.30 32.45
C MET A 37 -0.27 10.00 30.94
N LEU A 38 -0.28 8.73 30.52
CA LEU A 38 -0.25 8.38 29.10
C LEU A 38 -1.50 8.89 28.36
N PHE A 39 -2.70 8.71 28.92
CA PHE A 39 -3.93 9.15 28.26
C PHE A 39 -4.09 10.67 28.22
N GLU A 40 -3.65 11.39 29.25
CA GLU A 40 -3.57 12.85 29.24
C GLU A 40 -2.64 13.35 28.12
N HIS A 41 -1.48 12.69 27.93
CA HIS A 41 -0.60 12.95 26.79
C HIS A 41 -1.28 12.64 25.45
N MET A 42 -1.91 11.47 25.30
CA MET A 42 -2.57 11.08 24.04
C MET A 42 -3.75 12.00 23.71
N ALA A 43 -4.57 12.38 24.70
CA ALA A 43 -5.68 13.32 24.58
C ALA A 43 -5.25 14.75 24.19
N THR A 44 -3.99 15.10 24.44
CA THR A 44 -3.42 16.42 24.14
C THR A 44 -2.61 16.42 22.84
N ASN A 45 -1.74 15.44 22.65
CA ASN A 45 -0.68 15.44 21.63
C ASN A 45 -0.90 14.39 20.52
N TYR A 46 -1.70 13.34 20.77
CA TYR A 46 -1.84 12.18 19.88
C TYR A 46 -3.32 11.81 19.58
N LYS A 47 -4.19 12.82 19.58
CA LYS A 47 -5.69 12.75 19.64
C LYS A 47 -6.40 11.83 18.64
N LEU A 48 -5.72 11.43 17.57
CA LEU A 48 -6.30 10.63 16.48
C LEU A 48 -6.03 9.13 16.63
N GLU A 49 -5.26 8.75 17.64
CA GLU A 49 -4.86 7.38 17.93
C GLU A 49 -6.00 6.58 18.55
N PHE A 50 -6.37 5.48 17.91
CA PHE A 50 -7.38 4.59 18.47
C PHE A 50 -6.75 3.73 19.56
N THR A 51 -7.32 3.78 20.77
CA THR A 51 -6.87 2.96 21.89
C THR A 51 -8.03 2.12 22.42
N SER A 52 -7.75 0.89 22.87
CA SER A 52 -8.71 -0.04 23.48
C SER A 52 -8.14 -0.58 24.79
N LEU A 53 -9.00 -0.93 25.77
CA LEU A 53 -8.65 -1.47 27.10
C LEU A 53 -9.15 -2.91 27.26
N VAL A 54 -8.23 -3.83 27.52
CA VAL A 54 -8.51 -5.18 28.03
C VAL A 54 -7.96 -5.28 29.46
N ALA A 55 -8.73 -5.86 30.38
CA ALA A 55 -8.22 -6.26 31.70
C ALA A 55 -8.11 -7.79 31.78
N PHE A 56 -7.12 -8.32 32.49
CA PHE A 56 -6.88 -9.76 32.61
C PHE A 56 -6.46 -10.19 34.02
N SER A 57 -6.88 -11.39 34.38
CA SER A 57 -6.55 -12.11 35.61
C SER A 57 -6.64 -13.62 35.30
N SER A 58 -7.53 -14.37 35.93
CA SER A 58 -7.85 -15.76 35.52
C SER A 58 -8.65 -15.86 34.22
N LEU A 59 -9.35 -14.79 33.86
CA LEU A 59 -10.03 -14.54 32.58
C LEU A 59 -9.62 -13.16 32.07
N TRP A 60 -9.95 -12.84 30.81
CA TRP A 60 -9.76 -11.51 30.24
C TRP A 60 -11.11 -10.92 29.80
N GLU A 61 -11.22 -9.59 29.86
CA GLU A 61 -12.42 -8.84 29.47
C GLU A 61 -12.02 -7.58 28.71
N LEU A 62 -12.66 -7.34 27.56
CA LEU A 62 -12.54 -6.09 26.80
C LEU A 62 -13.41 -5.03 27.48
N MET A 63 -12.81 -4.24 28.37
CA MET A 63 -13.51 -3.20 29.11
C MET A 63 -13.92 -2.02 28.21
N VAL A 64 -13.05 -1.64 27.26
CA VAL A 64 -13.29 -0.50 26.35
C VAL A 64 -12.83 -0.89 24.93
N PRO A 65 -13.72 -0.89 23.93
CA PRO A 65 -13.32 -1.11 22.53
C PRO A 65 -12.51 0.08 21.99
N PHE A 66 -11.95 -0.04 20.79
CA PHE A 66 -11.16 1.03 20.17
C PHE A 66 -11.94 2.35 20.09
N THR A 67 -11.43 3.37 20.78
CA THR A 67 -11.98 4.72 20.82
C THR A 67 -10.88 5.78 20.78
N ARG A 68 -11.28 7.03 20.51
CA ARG A 68 -10.46 8.25 20.68
C ARG A 68 -10.91 9.07 21.89
N ASP A 69 -11.93 8.62 22.61
CA ASP A 69 -12.40 9.27 23.83
C ASP A 69 -11.61 8.77 25.03
N TYR A 70 -10.47 9.42 25.28
CA TYR A 70 -9.57 9.09 26.38
C TYR A 70 -10.19 9.29 27.77
N ASN A 71 -11.29 10.04 27.90
CA ASN A 71 -12.04 10.14 29.15
C ASN A 71 -12.68 8.80 29.55
N THR A 72 -12.81 7.87 28.59
CA THR A 72 -13.36 6.52 28.80
C THR A 72 -12.29 5.42 28.86
N LEU A 73 -11.00 5.74 28.66
CA LEU A 73 -9.90 4.76 28.55
C LEU A 73 -9.00 4.72 29.79
N GLN A 74 -8.68 3.53 30.29
CA GLN A 74 -7.77 3.32 31.45
C GLN A 74 -6.97 1.99 31.40
N VAL A 75 -5.76 1.91 30.75
CA VAL A 75 -4.47 1.24 31.17
C VAL A 75 -3.43 1.03 29.98
N VAL A 76 -2.30 0.29 30.07
CA VAL A 76 -1.55 -0.40 28.95
C VAL A 76 -1.24 -1.86 29.34
N LEU A 77 -0.31 -2.61 28.74
CA LEU A 77 0.19 -3.82 29.42
C LEU A 77 0.96 -3.43 30.69
N VAL A 78 0.30 -3.51 31.84
CA VAL A 78 0.88 -3.15 33.14
C VAL A 78 0.63 -4.29 34.12
N THR A 79 1.72 -4.91 34.56
CA THR A 79 1.76 -6.05 35.47
C THR A 79 2.86 -5.85 36.51
N ASP A 80 2.80 -6.54 37.63
CA ASP A 80 3.90 -6.59 38.60
C ASP A 80 4.87 -7.75 38.36
N GLY A 81 4.68 -8.50 37.26
CA GLY A 81 5.53 -9.64 36.89
C GLY A 81 5.24 -10.92 37.69
N ALA A 82 4.26 -10.92 38.61
CA ALA A 82 3.90 -12.09 39.41
C ALA A 82 2.97 -13.04 38.63
N LEU A 83 3.50 -13.61 37.54
CA LEU A 83 2.80 -14.34 36.48
C LEU A 83 2.19 -15.71 36.88
N GLY A 84 2.12 -15.99 38.19
CA GLY A 84 1.49 -17.17 38.78
C GLY A 84 2.20 -18.51 38.55
N ILE A 85 1.60 -19.58 39.08
CA ILE A 85 2.06 -20.97 38.91
C ILE A 85 0.91 -21.87 38.44
N GLY A 86 1.22 -22.90 37.65
CA GLY A 86 0.23 -23.87 37.14
C GLY A 86 -0.22 -23.61 35.69
N ARG A 87 -1.34 -24.23 35.30
CA ARG A 87 -1.74 -24.33 33.87
C ARG A 87 -2.01 -23.00 33.15
N GLY A 88 -2.34 -21.94 33.90
CA GLY A 88 -2.58 -20.60 33.35
C GLY A 88 -1.36 -19.68 33.38
N SER A 89 -0.23 -20.07 33.98
CA SER A 89 0.91 -19.17 34.13
C SER A 89 1.66 -18.96 32.81
N LEU A 90 2.36 -17.81 32.71
CA LEU A 90 3.22 -17.54 31.57
C LEU A 90 4.32 -18.61 31.44
N ARG A 91 4.99 -18.95 32.55
CA ARG A 91 6.04 -19.99 32.59
C ARG A 91 5.57 -21.33 32.03
N HIS A 92 4.36 -21.79 32.40
CA HIS A 92 3.81 -23.02 31.83
C HIS A 92 3.46 -22.87 30.35
N SER A 93 2.97 -21.70 29.93
CA SER A 93 2.64 -21.42 28.54
C SER A 93 3.86 -21.39 27.63
N LEU A 94 4.98 -20.82 28.09
CA LEU A 94 6.26 -20.80 27.39
C LEU A 94 6.90 -22.20 27.30
N HIS A 95 6.86 -22.99 28.38
CA HIS A 95 7.34 -24.39 28.34
C HIS A 95 6.52 -25.29 27.41
N THR A 96 5.21 -25.06 27.28
CA THR A 96 4.32 -25.87 26.42
C THR A 96 4.28 -25.42 24.95
N LEU A 97 5.05 -24.40 24.57
CA LEU A 97 4.95 -23.73 23.27
C LEU A 97 5.12 -24.69 22.07
N LYS A 98 6.07 -25.63 22.14
CA LYS A 98 6.31 -26.66 21.11
C LYS A 98 5.29 -27.82 21.08
N GLN A 99 4.41 -27.92 22.07
CA GLN A 99 3.45 -29.02 22.25
C GLN A 99 2.02 -28.62 21.83
N ARG A 100 1.82 -27.36 21.40
CA ARG A 100 0.51 -26.82 21.02
C ARG A 100 0.16 -27.23 19.58
N VAL A 101 -1.04 -27.81 19.43
CA VAL A 101 -1.68 -28.11 18.13
C VAL A 101 -2.14 -26.79 17.48
N GLU A 102 -2.38 -26.79 16.16
CA GLU A 102 -2.64 -25.55 15.40
C GLU A 102 -3.79 -24.68 15.95
N ASP A 103 -4.88 -25.30 16.42
CA ASP A 103 -6.03 -24.59 17.01
C ASP A 103 -5.73 -23.93 18.38
N LYS A 104 -4.51 -24.13 18.92
CA LYS A 104 -4.05 -23.58 20.20
C LYS A 104 -2.64 -22.98 20.11
N LYS A 105 -2.25 -22.51 18.91
CA LYS A 105 -0.99 -21.77 18.70
C LYS A 105 -0.80 -20.68 19.75
N PHE A 106 0.46 -20.44 20.13
CA PHE A 106 0.78 -19.34 21.03
C PHE A 106 0.49 -18.00 20.33
N PRO A 107 -0.02 -16.96 21.01
CA PRO A 107 -0.41 -15.70 20.35
C PRO A 107 0.73 -14.88 19.75
N LEU A 108 1.99 -15.22 20.07
CA LEU A 108 3.19 -14.56 19.55
C LEU A 108 3.94 -15.48 18.56
N PRO A 109 4.55 -14.93 17.49
CA PRO A 109 4.53 -13.50 17.12
C PRO A 109 3.14 -13.04 16.67
N PHE A 110 2.84 -11.75 16.86
CA PHE A 110 1.55 -11.21 16.42
C PHE A 110 1.39 -11.35 14.89
N PRO A 111 0.17 -11.61 14.38
CA PRO A 111 -0.09 -11.73 12.93
C PRO A 111 -0.17 -10.37 12.21
N PHE A 112 0.20 -9.29 12.89
CA PHE A 112 0.24 -7.90 12.42
C PHE A 112 1.49 -7.21 12.99
N PRO A 113 2.03 -6.18 12.33
CA PRO A 113 3.13 -5.38 12.88
C PRO A 113 2.74 -4.81 14.25
N ALA A 114 3.54 -5.10 15.27
CA ALA A 114 3.25 -4.74 16.65
C ALA A 114 4.52 -4.68 17.50
N LYS A 115 4.64 -3.63 18.30
CA LYS A 115 5.69 -3.45 19.30
C LYS A 115 5.13 -3.77 20.69
N MET A 116 5.77 -4.68 21.42
CA MET A 116 5.32 -5.12 22.73
C MET A 116 6.05 -4.35 23.84
N PHE A 117 5.40 -3.33 24.39
CA PHE A 117 5.89 -2.60 25.56
C PHE A 117 5.32 -3.22 26.85
N ILE A 118 6.20 -3.59 27.78
CA ILE A 118 5.84 -4.25 29.05
C ILE A 118 6.22 -3.31 30.19
N MET A 119 5.22 -2.78 30.90
CA MET A 119 5.44 -1.85 32.02
C MET A 119 5.38 -2.63 33.34
N CYS A 120 6.52 -2.81 33.99
CA CYS A 120 6.63 -3.59 35.22
C CYS A 120 6.49 -2.70 36.46
N ILE A 121 5.41 -2.89 37.25
CA ILE A 121 5.26 -2.30 38.59
C ILE A 121 6.01 -3.17 39.62
N ALA A 122 7.31 -3.30 39.38
CA ALA A 122 8.28 -4.03 40.20
C ALA A 122 9.69 -3.44 39.94
N ASN A 123 10.58 -3.57 40.92
CA ASN A 123 12.00 -3.25 40.69
C ASN A 123 12.71 -4.44 40.01
N VAL A 124 13.90 -4.20 39.47
CA VAL A 124 14.69 -5.23 38.77
C VAL A 124 15.02 -6.41 39.70
N GLU A 125 15.34 -6.14 40.96
CA GLU A 125 15.68 -7.15 41.97
C GLU A 125 14.52 -8.14 42.24
N GLU A 126 13.28 -7.65 42.36
CA GLU A 126 12.10 -8.50 42.54
C GLU A 126 11.85 -9.38 41.30
N LEU A 127 11.97 -8.81 40.10
CA LEU A 127 11.76 -9.54 38.84
C LEU A 127 12.83 -10.62 38.61
N GLN A 128 14.09 -10.33 38.96
CA GLN A 128 15.18 -11.30 38.91
C GLN A 128 15.04 -12.40 39.99
N SER A 129 14.50 -12.07 41.18
CA SER A 129 14.32 -13.05 42.26
C SER A 129 13.26 -14.12 41.98
N THR A 130 12.45 -13.97 40.92
CA THR A 130 11.27 -14.80 40.64
C THR A 130 11.28 -15.47 39.25
N ASP A 131 12.43 -15.44 38.54
CA ASP A 131 12.56 -15.75 37.11
C ASP A 131 11.64 -14.89 36.21
N ALA A 132 10.99 -13.85 36.72
CA ALA A 132 9.96 -13.11 35.98
C ALA A 132 10.55 -12.32 34.81
N MET A 133 11.75 -11.74 34.99
CA MET A 133 12.46 -11.01 33.94
C MET A 133 12.67 -11.89 32.69
N ASP A 134 13.28 -13.06 32.84
CA ASP A 134 13.55 -14.02 31.76
C ASP A 134 12.28 -14.42 30.99
N ASN A 135 11.16 -14.61 31.69
CA ASN A 135 9.88 -14.96 31.07
C ASN A 135 9.30 -13.79 30.23
N LEU A 136 9.51 -12.54 30.67
CA LEU A 136 9.08 -11.34 29.95
C LEU A 136 10.01 -11.03 28.76
N GLU A 137 11.32 -11.25 28.91
CA GLU A 137 12.28 -11.15 27.80
C GLU A 137 11.98 -12.20 26.73
N GLN A 138 11.63 -13.43 27.13
CA GLN A 138 11.22 -14.48 26.20
C GLN A 138 9.94 -14.11 25.41
N LEU A 139 9.00 -13.34 25.98
CA LEU A 139 7.84 -12.84 25.24
C LEU A 139 8.26 -11.89 24.11
N ILE A 140 9.14 -10.93 24.38
CA ILE A 140 9.64 -10.00 23.35
C ILE A 140 10.42 -10.76 22.27
N GLY A 141 11.26 -11.73 22.65
CA GLY A 141 11.96 -12.60 21.70
C GLY A 141 11.01 -13.41 20.81
N LEU A 142 9.87 -13.89 21.35
CA LEU A 142 8.82 -14.56 20.57
C LEU A 142 8.05 -13.61 19.64
N ASN A 143 8.05 -12.30 19.91
CA ASN A 143 7.53 -11.27 19.01
C ASN A 143 8.57 -10.77 17.99
N GLY A 144 9.68 -11.49 17.79
CA GLY A 144 10.74 -11.13 16.85
C GLY A 144 11.69 -10.04 17.35
N GLY A 145 11.64 -9.68 18.64
CA GLY A 145 12.46 -8.61 19.24
C GLY A 145 11.80 -7.23 19.25
N GLU A 146 10.65 -7.07 18.56
CA GLU A 146 9.92 -5.79 18.50
C GLU A 146 9.19 -5.49 19.81
N GLY A 147 9.87 -4.77 20.72
CA GLY A 147 9.33 -4.38 22.03
C GLY A 147 10.38 -3.89 23.00
N GLN A 148 9.95 -3.50 24.22
CA GLN A 148 10.84 -3.14 25.32
C GLN A 148 10.18 -3.41 26.68
N ILE A 149 10.97 -3.90 27.63
CA ILE A 149 10.58 -3.97 29.05
C ILE A 149 10.98 -2.66 29.72
N PHE A 150 10.05 -2.06 30.44
CA PHE A 150 10.30 -0.94 31.32
C PHE A 150 10.20 -1.42 32.77
N THR A 151 11.25 -1.18 33.54
CA THR A 151 11.34 -1.52 34.96
C THR A 151 11.55 -0.26 35.80
N MET A 152 11.27 -0.37 37.10
CA MET A 152 11.37 0.77 38.02
C MET A 152 12.83 1.06 38.40
N GLU A 153 13.31 2.25 38.03
CA GLU A 153 14.61 2.77 38.46
C GLU A 153 14.50 3.37 39.86
N GLY A 154 14.87 2.58 40.88
CA GLY A 154 14.84 3.00 42.28
C GLY A 154 13.60 2.50 43.03
N PRO A 155 13.14 3.21 44.07
CA PRO A 155 12.02 2.76 44.88
C PRO A 155 10.71 2.74 44.09
N LEU A 156 9.84 1.79 44.43
CA LEU A 156 8.45 1.76 43.99
C LEU A 156 7.72 2.96 44.60
N CYS A 157 7.44 3.98 43.80
CA CYS A 157 6.66 5.16 44.16
C CYS A 157 6.09 5.85 42.90
N LEU A 158 5.21 6.83 43.08
CA LEU A 158 4.55 7.54 41.98
C LEU A 158 5.56 8.19 41.00
N LYS A 159 6.61 8.84 41.51
CA LYS A 159 7.62 9.54 40.70
C LYS A 159 8.36 8.58 39.74
N SER A 160 8.74 7.41 40.23
CA SER A 160 9.43 6.39 39.45
C SER A 160 8.53 5.85 38.32
N VAL A 161 7.22 5.66 38.59
CA VAL A 161 6.25 5.27 37.53
C VAL A 161 6.06 6.38 36.51
N GLN A 162 5.92 7.64 36.93
CA GLN A 162 5.80 8.77 36.00
C GLN A 162 7.03 8.87 35.08
N SER A 163 8.24 8.67 35.61
CA SER A 163 9.45 8.62 34.79
C SER A 163 9.45 7.42 33.82
N MET A 164 8.97 6.26 34.26
CA MET A 164 8.88 5.05 33.43
C MET A 164 7.89 5.25 32.26
N PHE A 165 6.73 5.86 32.50
CA PHE A 165 5.75 6.18 31.47
C PHE A 165 6.17 7.35 30.57
N GLY A 166 6.93 8.32 31.09
CA GLY A 166 7.60 9.34 30.29
C GLY A 166 8.49 8.73 29.21
N LYS A 167 9.35 7.76 29.57
CA LYS A 167 10.21 7.05 28.59
C LYS A 167 9.39 6.32 27.51
N LEU A 168 8.25 5.71 27.86
CA LEU A 168 7.32 5.11 26.89
C LEU A 168 6.71 6.16 25.95
N ILE A 169 6.30 7.31 26.50
CA ILE A 169 5.75 8.43 25.72
C ILE A 169 6.78 8.93 24.71
N ASP A 170 8.01 9.21 25.16
CA ASP A 170 9.10 9.72 24.33
C ASP A 170 9.43 8.76 23.18
N GLN A 171 9.44 7.45 23.46
CA GLN A 171 9.80 6.40 22.50
C GLN A 171 8.68 6.07 21.48
N ALA A 172 7.42 6.02 21.92
CA ALA A 172 6.31 5.46 21.12
C ALA A 172 5.22 6.47 20.73
N TYR A 173 5.05 7.56 21.49
CA TYR A 173 3.94 8.51 21.37
C TYR A 173 4.39 9.96 21.12
N THR A 174 5.65 10.16 20.71
CA THR A 174 6.16 11.45 20.22
C THR A 174 5.62 11.74 18.82
N PRO A 175 4.84 12.82 18.62
CA PRO A 175 4.36 13.27 17.32
C PRO A 175 5.49 13.40 16.28
N PHE A 176 5.15 13.20 15.00
CA PHE A 176 6.04 13.57 13.91
C PHE A 176 5.69 14.98 13.43
N TYR A 177 6.62 15.91 13.63
CA TYR A 177 6.53 17.29 13.16
C TYR A 177 7.40 17.48 11.93
N ALA A 178 6.90 18.24 10.97
CA ALA A 178 7.50 18.47 9.67
C ALA A 178 7.12 19.88 9.19
N VAL A 179 7.83 20.40 8.18
CA VAL A 179 7.46 21.63 7.47
C VAL A 179 7.08 21.26 6.04
N LEU A 180 5.86 21.60 5.64
CA LEU A 180 5.36 21.35 4.29
C LEU A 180 5.65 22.55 3.39
N HIS A 181 6.44 22.34 2.34
CA HIS A 181 6.90 23.36 1.42
C HIS A 181 6.30 23.20 0.01
N CYS A 182 6.04 24.32 -0.66
CA CYS A 182 5.74 24.41 -2.09
C CYS A 182 6.40 25.69 -2.62
N GLY A 183 7.69 25.61 -2.93
CA GLY A 183 8.53 26.78 -3.13
C GLY A 183 8.51 27.69 -1.89
N ASN A 184 8.11 28.96 -2.07
CA ASN A 184 8.04 29.93 -0.99
C ASN A 184 6.82 29.79 -0.05
N LEU A 185 5.85 28.92 -0.37
CA LEU A 185 4.73 28.63 0.53
C LEU A 185 5.17 27.55 1.53
N ALA A 186 4.94 27.80 2.83
CA ALA A 186 5.29 26.87 3.89
C ALA A 186 4.19 26.79 4.97
N SER A 187 4.09 25.66 5.65
CA SER A 187 3.37 25.51 6.92
C SER A 187 4.01 24.44 7.77
N ASP A 188 4.10 24.70 9.08
CA ASP A 188 4.40 23.68 10.07
C ASP A 188 3.24 22.67 10.14
N VAL A 189 3.54 21.38 10.15
CA VAL A 189 2.55 20.29 10.07
C VAL A 189 2.88 19.10 10.98
N GLN A 190 1.82 18.45 11.47
CA GLN A 190 1.90 17.14 12.13
C GLN A 190 1.52 16.05 11.12
N VAL A 191 2.36 15.04 10.98
CA VAL A 191 2.08 13.83 10.18
C VAL A 191 1.59 12.73 11.11
N PHE A 192 0.35 12.26 10.93
CA PHE A 192 -0.30 11.28 11.81
C PHE A 192 -0.85 10.06 11.06
N PRO A 193 -0.57 8.81 11.47
CA PRO A 193 0.36 8.43 12.53
C PRO A 193 1.79 8.77 12.13
N ARG A 194 2.74 8.69 13.07
CA ARG A 194 4.17 8.82 12.75
C ARG A 194 4.57 7.81 11.66
N PRO A 195 5.24 8.23 10.56
CA PRO A 195 5.84 7.30 9.61
C PRO A 195 6.87 6.40 10.30
N GLU A 196 6.80 5.09 10.05
CA GLU A 196 7.84 4.17 10.49
C GLU A 196 8.99 4.14 9.48
N PRO A 197 10.24 3.96 9.91
CA PRO A 197 11.36 3.76 8.99
C PRO A 197 11.14 2.52 8.12
N VAL A 198 11.42 2.66 6.82
CA VAL A 198 11.32 1.56 5.85
C VAL A 198 12.71 0.93 5.72
N LEU A 199 12.82 -0.37 5.99
CA LEU A 199 14.02 -1.13 5.72
C LEU A 199 14.11 -1.40 4.22
N VAL A 200 15.17 -0.90 3.57
CA VAL A 200 15.48 -1.19 2.18
C VAL A 200 16.63 -2.19 2.15
N ASP A 201 16.41 -3.37 1.57
CA ASP A 201 17.46 -4.35 1.29
C ASP A 201 18.41 -3.79 0.21
N GLU A 202 19.52 -3.21 0.65
CA GLU A 202 20.71 -2.99 -0.19
C GLU A 202 21.67 -4.19 -0.02
N GLU A 203 22.49 -4.50 -1.03
CA GLU A 203 23.17 -5.81 -1.21
C GLU A 203 24.14 -6.26 -0.08
N VAL A 204 24.32 -5.46 0.98
CA VAL A 204 25.29 -5.70 2.07
C VAL A 204 24.63 -5.68 3.45
N ASP A 205 23.78 -4.67 3.74
CA ASP A 205 23.01 -4.54 4.98
C ASP A 205 21.73 -3.72 4.71
N PRO A 206 20.58 -4.04 5.35
CA PRO A 206 19.35 -3.27 5.19
C PRO A 206 19.43 -1.91 5.88
N ILE A 207 19.27 -0.82 5.12
CA ILE A 207 19.36 0.54 5.65
C ILE A 207 17.95 1.08 5.96
N PRO A 208 17.68 1.55 7.19
CA PRO A 208 16.40 2.19 7.53
C PRO A 208 16.30 3.59 6.91
N LYS A 209 15.41 3.77 5.92
CA LYS A 209 15.05 5.08 5.38
C LYS A 209 13.91 5.69 6.20
N ALA A 210 14.14 6.86 6.77
CA ALA A 210 13.15 7.67 7.48
C ALA A 210 12.69 8.85 6.61
N VAL A 211 11.42 9.24 6.74
CA VAL A 211 10.88 10.41 6.04
C VAL A 211 11.52 11.69 6.58
N GLN A 212 11.94 12.59 5.69
CA GLN A 212 12.51 13.89 6.03
C GLN A 212 11.49 14.81 6.73
N THR A 213 11.99 15.74 7.55
CA THR A 213 11.16 16.78 8.18
C THR A 213 10.73 17.86 7.20
N ASP A 214 11.50 18.08 6.15
CA ASP A 214 11.26 19.13 5.17
C ASP A 214 10.58 18.47 3.96
N LEU A 215 9.26 18.61 3.88
CA LEU A 215 8.41 17.94 2.90
C LEU A 215 8.22 18.85 1.70
N GLU A 216 9.07 18.72 0.69
CA GLU A 216 9.04 19.56 -0.50
C GLU A 216 8.07 19.03 -1.58
N ILE A 217 7.08 19.84 -1.95
CA ILE A 217 6.21 19.56 -3.10
C ILE A 217 6.97 19.88 -4.39
N VAL A 218 7.16 18.85 -5.23
CA VAL A 218 7.95 18.91 -6.47
C VAL A 218 7.10 18.99 -7.74
N GLY A 219 5.78 18.82 -7.64
CA GLY A 219 4.87 18.93 -8.78
C GLY A 219 3.43 18.52 -8.46
N PHE A 220 2.56 18.61 -9.46
CA PHE A 220 1.14 18.23 -9.37
C PHE A 220 0.77 17.30 -10.53
N ILE A 221 -0.11 16.34 -10.27
CA ILE A 221 -0.59 15.34 -11.24
C ILE A 221 -2.09 15.13 -11.03
N GLU A 222 -2.85 14.90 -12.09
CA GLU A 222 -4.28 14.57 -11.97
C GLU A 222 -4.53 13.26 -11.19
N ILE A 223 -5.68 13.18 -10.51
CA ILE A 223 -6.14 11.92 -9.90
C ILE A 223 -6.34 10.82 -10.96
N ALA A 224 -6.68 11.18 -12.21
CA ALA A 224 -6.79 10.23 -13.31
C ALA A 224 -5.44 9.60 -13.70
N ASP A 225 -4.39 10.42 -13.79
CA ASP A 225 -3.03 10.03 -14.19
C ASP A 225 -2.29 9.24 -13.09
N ILE A 226 -2.36 9.69 -11.83
CA ILE A 226 -1.77 8.95 -10.70
C ILE A 226 -2.52 7.62 -10.47
N SER A 227 -3.80 7.57 -10.83
CA SER A 227 -4.70 6.42 -10.73
C SER A 227 -4.92 5.95 -9.28
N SER A 228 -4.54 4.71 -8.96
CA SER A 228 -4.63 4.15 -7.61
C SER A 228 -3.31 3.45 -7.27
N PRO A 229 -2.25 4.21 -6.94
CA PRO A 229 -0.92 3.68 -6.76
C PRO A 229 -0.83 2.75 -5.53
N PRO A 230 0.03 1.71 -5.58
CA PRO A 230 0.45 1.02 -4.36
C PRO A 230 1.20 2.00 -3.47
N VAL A 231 0.90 1.96 -2.17
CA VAL A 231 1.46 2.86 -1.16
C VAL A 231 1.76 2.05 0.10
N LEU A 232 2.89 2.35 0.75
CA LEU A 232 3.32 1.68 1.98
C LEU A 232 2.38 2.00 3.14
N SER A 233 2.07 3.28 3.30
CA SER A 233 1.31 3.80 4.43
C SER A 233 0.60 5.10 4.06
N ARG A 234 -0.37 5.48 4.90
CA ARG A 234 -1.20 6.68 4.73
C ARG A 234 -1.25 7.47 6.02
N HIS A 235 -1.10 8.78 5.89
CA HIS A 235 -0.97 9.70 7.01
C HIS A 235 -1.87 10.92 6.78
N LEU A 236 -2.49 11.43 7.82
CA LEU A 236 -3.09 12.77 7.83
C LEU A 236 -1.98 13.81 7.98
N VAL A 237 -2.12 14.93 7.27
CA VAL A 237 -1.23 16.08 7.39
C VAL A 237 -2.06 17.23 7.94
N LEU A 238 -1.72 17.66 9.15
CA LEU A 238 -2.51 18.60 9.95
C LEU A 238 -1.68 19.86 10.21
N PRO A 239 -2.19 21.07 9.98
CA PRO A 239 -1.46 22.30 10.30
C PRO A 239 -1.30 22.46 11.81
N ILE A 240 -0.15 22.98 12.24
CA ILE A 240 0.14 23.28 13.64
C ILE A 240 0.03 24.79 13.86
N ALA A 241 -0.62 25.18 14.96
CA ALA A 241 -0.61 26.54 15.47
C ALA A 241 0.71 26.80 16.20
N VAL A 242 1.77 27.16 15.47
CA VAL A 242 3.06 27.52 16.08
C VAL A 242 3.03 28.97 16.53
N ASN A 243 2.69 29.20 17.81
CA ASN A 243 2.90 30.49 18.47
C ASN A 243 4.41 30.70 18.72
N LYS A 244 5.10 31.33 17.77
CA LYS A 244 6.56 31.60 17.83
C LYS A 244 7.01 32.53 18.96
N GLU A 245 6.10 33.07 19.77
CA GLU A 245 6.39 34.04 20.84
C GLU A 245 6.31 33.45 22.26
N VAL A 246 5.89 32.19 22.44
CA VAL A 246 5.63 31.63 23.78
C VAL A 246 6.80 30.81 24.36
N ASP A 247 7.70 30.28 23.52
CA ASP A 247 8.83 29.46 23.98
C ASP A 247 10.05 30.25 24.50
N GLU A 248 10.06 31.59 24.38
CA GLU A 248 11.24 32.42 24.73
C GLU A 248 11.05 33.34 25.96
N VAL A 249 9.90 33.31 26.63
CA VAL A 249 9.65 34.15 27.83
C VAL A 249 9.40 33.29 29.08
N GLY A 250 10.45 33.16 29.90
CA GLY A 250 10.38 32.45 31.18
C GLY A 250 9.44 33.10 32.20
N ALA A 251 9.10 32.33 33.24
CA ALA A 251 8.13 32.68 34.27
C ALA A 251 8.27 34.12 34.81
N GLY A 252 7.28 34.97 34.50
CA GLY A 252 7.15 36.35 34.96
C GLY A 252 5.72 36.64 35.41
N THR A 253 5.60 37.05 36.67
CA THR A 253 4.39 37.36 37.45
C THR A 253 3.22 38.08 36.74
N THR A 254 2.03 37.51 36.92
CA THR A 254 0.70 38.15 37.13
C THR A 254 0.58 39.68 37.01
N GLU A 255 -0.29 40.17 36.12
CA GLU A 255 -1.57 40.86 36.44
C GLU A 255 -2.19 41.48 35.16
N ASP A 256 -3.28 40.89 34.66
CA ASP A 256 -4.57 41.53 34.32
C ASP A 256 -5.39 40.64 33.37
N ALA A 257 -6.68 40.49 33.68
CA ALA A 257 -7.57 39.56 32.99
C ALA A 257 -8.51 40.28 32.01
N GLU A 258 -8.04 40.49 30.78
CA GLU A 258 -8.94 40.58 29.63
C GLU A 258 -9.09 39.18 28.99
N GLU A 259 -10.27 38.88 28.43
CA GLU A 259 -10.55 37.57 27.82
C GLU A 259 -9.78 37.41 26.49
N GLU A 260 -8.51 37.01 26.57
CA GLU A 260 -7.74 36.65 25.37
C GLU A 260 -8.44 35.52 24.60
N PRO A 261 -8.64 35.67 23.28
CA PRO A 261 -9.22 34.61 22.47
C PRO A 261 -8.26 33.42 22.46
N SER A 262 -8.72 32.24 22.88
CA SER A 262 -7.85 31.07 23.04
C SER A 262 -7.01 30.79 21.78
N ALA A 263 -5.78 30.29 21.95
CA ALA A 263 -4.80 30.16 20.87
C ALA A 263 -5.36 29.50 19.58
N ASN A 264 -6.26 28.52 19.72
CA ASN A 264 -6.96 27.88 18.59
C ASN A 264 -7.87 28.85 17.80
N GLN A 265 -8.50 29.84 18.44
CA GLN A 265 -9.31 30.86 17.78
C GLN A 265 -8.46 31.92 17.06
N MET A 266 -7.25 32.21 17.55
CA MET A 266 -6.30 33.08 16.85
C MET A 266 -5.73 32.37 15.63
N ALA A 267 -5.21 31.15 15.81
CA ALA A 267 -4.68 30.33 14.71
C ALA A 267 -5.74 30.02 13.64
N GLY A 268 -7.00 29.80 14.04
CA GLY A 268 -8.11 29.60 13.11
C GLY A 268 -8.49 30.81 12.24
N LYS A 269 -7.94 32.00 12.52
CA LYS A 269 -8.11 33.22 11.70
C LYS A 269 -6.91 33.51 10.80
N SER A 270 -5.74 32.96 11.11
CA SER A 270 -4.54 33.10 10.27
C SER A 270 -4.66 32.25 8.99
N PRO A 271 -4.33 32.78 7.80
CA PRO A 271 -4.25 31.98 6.57
C PRO A 271 -3.20 30.87 6.72
N ASN A 272 -3.56 29.63 6.35
CA ASN A 272 -2.67 28.48 6.46
C ASN A 272 -2.56 27.74 5.12
N PHE A 273 -1.32 27.40 4.72
CA PHE A 273 -1.04 26.77 3.43
C PHE A 273 -1.71 25.40 3.27
N CYS A 274 -1.81 24.57 4.33
CA CYS A 274 -2.46 23.26 4.24
C CYS A 274 -3.96 23.38 3.93
N VAL A 275 -4.63 24.43 4.40
CA VAL A 275 -6.05 24.69 4.09
C VAL A 275 -6.23 25.08 2.62
N LEU A 276 -5.33 25.94 2.10
CA LEU A 276 -5.32 26.32 0.69
C LEU A 276 -5.05 25.10 -0.20
N LEU A 277 -3.95 24.38 0.06
CA LEU A 277 -3.54 23.19 -0.69
C LEU A 277 -4.63 22.11 -0.69
N HIS A 278 -5.22 21.81 0.48
CA HIS A 278 -6.33 20.86 0.60
C HIS A 278 -7.54 21.26 -0.25
N GLY A 279 -7.92 22.54 -0.21
CA GLY A 279 -9.01 23.10 -1.00
C GLY A 279 -8.75 22.95 -2.50
N SER A 280 -7.59 23.39 -2.98
CA SER A 280 -7.20 23.31 -4.39
C SER A 280 -7.13 21.88 -4.90
N LEU A 281 -6.40 20.97 -4.22
CA LEU A 281 -6.30 19.57 -4.62
C LEU A 281 -7.67 18.89 -4.72
N LYS A 282 -8.62 19.26 -3.85
CA LYS A 282 -9.98 18.73 -3.87
C LYS A 282 -10.82 19.27 -5.02
N VAL A 283 -10.71 20.56 -5.34
CA VAL A 283 -11.50 21.23 -6.38
C VAL A 283 -11.01 20.83 -7.77
N GLU A 284 -9.70 20.87 -7.98
CA GLU A 284 -9.07 20.55 -9.26
C GLU A 284 -8.94 19.04 -9.52
N GLY A 285 -9.24 18.18 -8.53
CA GLY A 285 -9.09 16.73 -8.69
C GLY A 285 -7.65 16.29 -8.91
N MET A 286 -6.70 16.93 -8.23
CA MET A 286 -5.25 16.70 -8.36
C MET A 286 -4.64 16.09 -7.09
N VAL A 287 -3.42 15.57 -7.24
CA VAL A 287 -2.49 15.23 -6.17
C VAL A 287 -1.21 16.06 -6.31
N ALA A 288 -0.55 16.38 -5.20
CA ALA A 288 0.77 16.99 -5.19
C ALA A 288 1.84 15.93 -4.91
N LEU A 289 2.84 15.78 -5.78
CA LEU A 289 4.01 14.94 -5.52
C LEU A 289 4.88 15.60 -4.45
N VAL A 290 5.28 14.82 -3.44
CA VAL A 290 6.13 15.28 -2.34
C VAL A 290 7.39 14.44 -2.24
N GLN A 291 8.54 15.08 -2.06
CA GLN A 291 9.80 14.40 -1.79
C GLN A 291 9.86 14.02 -0.30
N LEU A 292 10.19 12.75 -0.03
CA LEU A 292 10.31 12.18 1.32
C LEU A 292 11.77 11.93 1.72
N GLY A 293 12.66 11.86 0.73
CA GLY A 293 14.07 11.55 0.88
C GLY A 293 14.80 11.45 -0.46
N PRO A 294 16.10 11.08 -0.45
CA PRO A 294 16.85 10.75 -1.66
C PRO A 294 16.24 9.53 -2.37
N GLU A 295 15.82 9.72 -3.63
CA GLU A 295 15.08 8.74 -4.42
C GLU A 295 13.85 8.15 -3.69
N TRP A 296 13.15 8.95 -2.90
CA TRP A 296 11.92 8.53 -2.23
C TRP A 296 10.86 9.63 -2.25
N TYR A 297 9.67 9.27 -2.68
CA TYR A 297 8.58 10.19 -2.97
C TYR A 297 7.24 9.67 -2.44
N GLY A 298 6.29 10.57 -2.29
CA GLY A 298 4.91 10.28 -1.96
C GLY A 298 3.96 11.21 -2.71
N MET A 299 2.70 11.16 -2.32
CA MET A 299 1.68 12.09 -2.81
C MET A 299 0.84 12.66 -1.68
N LEU A 300 0.52 13.94 -1.78
CA LEU A 300 -0.46 14.67 -0.96
C LEU A 300 -1.76 14.81 -1.75
N TYR A 301 -2.89 14.52 -1.11
CA TYR A 301 -4.19 14.50 -1.76
C TYR A 301 -5.32 14.79 -0.75
N SER A 302 -6.47 15.22 -1.26
CA SER A 302 -7.66 15.43 -0.45
C SER A 302 -8.43 14.12 -0.29
N GLN A 303 -8.48 13.56 0.93
CA GLN A 303 -9.32 12.39 1.23
C GLN A 303 -10.62 12.83 1.91
N ALA A 304 -11.76 12.38 1.39
CA ALA A 304 -13.04 12.48 2.09
C ALA A 304 -13.19 11.29 3.06
N ASP A 305 -13.34 11.59 4.34
CA ASP A 305 -13.70 10.66 5.42
C ASP A 305 -15.24 10.48 5.46
N SER A 306 -15.97 11.56 5.13
CA SER A 306 -17.42 11.54 4.92
C SER A 306 -17.86 12.61 3.92
N LYS A 307 -19.15 12.64 3.57
CA LYS A 307 -19.74 13.72 2.75
C LYS A 307 -19.51 15.14 3.30
N LYS A 308 -19.20 15.30 4.59
CA LYS A 308 -18.99 16.59 5.26
C LYS A 308 -17.55 16.85 5.72
N LYS A 309 -16.72 15.82 5.85
CA LYS A 309 -15.36 15.93 6.39
C LYS A 309 -14.34 15.39 5.38
N SER A 310 -13.40 16.24 5.01
CA SER A 310 -12.24 15.88 4.20
C SER A 310 -11.02 16.58 4.78
N ASN A 311 -9.88 15.90 4.75
CA ASN A 311 -8.59 16.41 5.24
C ASN A 311 -7.51 16.20 4.17
N LEU A 312 -6.40 16.90 4.33
CA LEU A 312 -5.16 16.61 3.60
C LEU A 312 -4.57 15.29 4.11
N MET A 313 -4.23 14.40 3.18
CA MET A 313 -3.55 13.14 3.46
C MET A 313 -2.30 13.00 2.60
N MET A 314 -1.29 12.35 3.16
CA MET A 314 -0.07 11.93 2.50
C MET A 314 -0.04 10.41 2.37
N SER A 315 0.38 9.89 1.22
CA SER A 315 0.74 8.49 1.04
C SER A 315 2.20 8.38 0.61
N LEU A 316 2.91 7.39 1.16
CA LEU A 316 4.29 7.13 0.83
C LEU A 316 4.36 6.05 -0.26
N PHE A 317 5.12 6.27 -1.33
CA PHE A 317 5.41 5.22 -2.30
C PHE A 317 6.55 4.32 -1.81
N GLU A 318 6.80 3.24 -2.54
CA GLU A 318 8.00 2.43 -2.37
C GLU A 318 9.26 3.30 -2.57
N PRO A 319 10.32 3.17 -1.75
CA PRO A 319 11.61 3.79 -2.03
C PRO A 319 12.18 3.33 -3.37
N GLY A 320 12.67 4.28 -4.17
CA GLY A 320 13.29 4.00 -5.47
C GLY A 320 12.94 5.03 -6.55
N PRO A 321 13.65 4.99 -7.69
CA PRO A 321 13.51 6.00 -8.75
C PRO A 321 12.22 5.86 -9.59
N GLU A 322 11.65 4.66 -9.69
CA GLU A 322 10.49 4.33 -10.55
C GLU A 322 9.45 3.50 -9.77
N PRO A 323 8.81 4.06 -8.72
CA PRO A 323 7.81 3.33 -7.93
C PRO A 323 6.52 3.07 -8.73
N LEU A 324 6.21 3.92 -9.72
CA LEU A 324 4.98 3.87 -10.52
C LEU A 324 5.32 3.78 -12.02
N PRO A 325 5.31 2.57 -12.62
CA PRO A 325 5.75 2.36 -14.01
C PRO A 325 4.95 3.13 -15.08
N TRP A 326 3.76 3.63 -14.75
CA TRP A 326 2.96 4.46 -15.65
C TRP A 326 3.29 5.96 -15.57
N LEU A 327 4.02 6.41 -14.55
CA LEU A 327 4.68 7.73 -14.52
C LEU A 327 6.15 7.66 -14.94
N GLY A 328 6.77 6.48 -14.80
CA GLY A 328 8.19 6.29 -15.07
C GLY A 328 9.06 6.82 -13.93
N LYS A 329 10.27 7.29 -14.26
CA LYS A 329 11.21 7.81 -13.26
C LYS A 329 10.76 9.17 -12.76
N ILE A 330 10.53 9.31 -11.44
CA ILE A 330 10.03 10.57 -10.86
C ILE A 330 11.04 11.71 -11.07
N SER A 331 12.34 11.41 -11.04
CA SER A 331 13.42 12.38 -11.34
C SER A 331 13.50 12.82 -12.81
N GLN A 332 12.65 12.28 -13.69
CA GLN A 332 12.51 12.69 -15.09
C GLN A 332 11.18 13.42 -15.37
N LEU A 333 10.34 13.61 -14.35
CA LEU A 333 9.15 14.45 -14.43
C LEU A 333 9.58 15.91 -14.37
N GLY A 334 9.38 16.64 -15.47
CA GLY A 334 9.70 18.07 -15.60
C GLY A 334 8.43 18.94 -15.66
N PRO A 335 8.57 20.26 -15.49
CA PRO A 335 7.45 21.18 -15.64
C PRO A 335 7.01 21.28 -17.12
N ILE A 336 5.71 21.49 -17.35
CA ILE A 336 5.15 21.63 -18.70
C ILE A 336 5.72 22.82 -19.49
N SER A 337 6.37 23.79 -18.82
CA SER A 337 7.07 24.92 -19.43
C SER A 337 8.27 24.52 -20.29
N ASP A 338 8.87 23.36 -19.99
CA ASP A 338 10.10 22.91 -20.63
C ASP A 338 9.80 21.98 -21.82
N ALA A 339 8.53 21.60 -21.99
CA ALA A 339 8.04 20.85 -23.15
C ALA A 339 7.81 21.79 -24.34
N ALA A 340 8.06 21.28 -25.56
CA ALA A 340 7.86 22.05 -26.79
C ALA A 340 6.37 22.36 -27.09
N GLU A 341 5.47 21.51 -26.59
CA GLU A 341 4.01 21.64 -26.66
C GLU A 341 3.43 21.18 -25.31
N ASN A 342 2.30 21.75 -24.85
CA ASN A 342 1.66 21.29 -23.61
C ASN A 342 1.19 19.82 -23.79
N PRO A 343 1.70 18.85 -23.02
CA PRO A 343 1.32 17.44 -23.18
C PRO A 343 -0.15 17.16 -22.85
N TYR A 344 -0.79 18.03 -22.05
CA TYR A 344 -2.22 17.98 -21.74
C TYR A 344 -3.12 18.60 -22.84
N GLY A 345 -2.51 19.30 -23.81
CA GLY A 345 -3.21 20.06 -24.85
C GLY A 345 -3.66 21.45 -24.38
N GLU A 346 -4.17 22.26 -25.30
CA GLU A 346 -4.65 23.63 -24.98
C GLU A 346 -5.99 23.61 -24.21
N ASP A 347 -6.84 22.62 -24.51
CA ASP A 347 -8.18 22.42 -23.90
C ASP A 347 -8.19 21.33 -22.80
N ASP A 348 -7.04 20.95 -22.26
CA ASP A 348 -6.91 19.92 -21.20
C ASP A 348 -7.58 18.57 -21.55
N SER A 349 -7.41 18.15 -22.80
CA SER A 349 -8.13 17.03 -23.43
C SER A 349 -7.25 15.80 -23.73
N LYS A 350 -5.99 15.86 -23.29
CA LYS A 350 -4.96 14.82 -23.46
C LYS A 350 -4.23 14.64 -22.14
N SER A 351 -3.42 13.59 -22.04
CA SER A 351 -2.44 13.41 -20.97
C SER A 351 -1.19 12.74 -21.54
N PRO A 352 0.02 13.05 -21.02
CA PRO A 352 1.23 12.29 -21.30
C PRO A 352 1.20 10.88 -20.67
N PHE A 353 0.27 10.62 -19.75
CA PHE A 353 0.13 9.37 -19.01
C PHE A 353 -1.09 8.56 -19.49
N PRO A 354 -1.13 7.24 -19.22
CA PRO A 354 -0.08 6.41 -18.64
C PRO A 354 1.04 6.09 -19.65
N LEU A 355 2.30 6.11 -19.19
CA LEU A 355 3.42 5.60 -19.97
C LEU A 355 3.21 4.11 -20.30
N GLN A 356 3.30 3.77 -21.59
CA GLN A 356 3.11 2.39 -22.03
C GLN A 356 4.42 1.59 -21.86
N PRO A 357 4.35 0.35 -21.34
CA PRO A 357 5.54 -0.49 -21.23
C PRO A 357 6.07 -0.83 -22.62
N LYS A 358 7.39 -0.74 -22.80
CA LYS A 358 8.12 -1.02 -24.06
C LYS A 358 7.68 -2.33 -24.74
N ASN A 359 7.35 -3.35 -23.96
CA ASN A 359 6.81 -4.63 -24.43
C ASN A 359 5.37 -4.82 -23.93
N LYS A 360 4.44 -5.04 -24.88
CA LYS A 360 3.04 -5.36 -24.57
C LYS A 360 2.93 -6.68 -23.81
N ARG A 361 1.97 -6.75 -22.88
CA ARG A 361 1.66 -7.98 -22.13
C ARG A 361 0.84 -8.95 -22.98
N SER A 362 0.81 -10.22 -22.60
CA SER A 362 0.13 -11.30 -23.34
C SER A 362 -1.35 -11.08 -23.59
N TYR A 363 -2.05 -10.36 -22.71
CA TYR A 363 -3.47 -9.98 -22.89
C TYR A 363 -3.66 -8.71 -23.74
N ALA A 364 -2.62 -7.90 -23.94
CA ALA A 364 -2.63 -6.67 -24.74
C ALA A 364 -2.02 -6.89 -26.15
N GLN A 365 -1.74 -8.14 -26.51
CA GLN A 365 -1.17 -8.56 -27.79
C GLN A 365 -1.83 -9.88 -28.23
N ASN A 366 -1.86 -10.16 -29.53
CA ASN A 366 -2.32 -11.45 -30.01
C ASN A 366 -1.30 -12.54 -29.66
N VAL A 367 -1.66 -13.42 -28.74
CA VAL A 367 -0.94 -14.66 -28.40
C VAL A 367 -1.76 -15.89 -28.81
N THR A 368 -1.10 -17.01 -29.08
CA THR A 368 -1.75 -18.26 -29.47
C THR A 368 -1.52 -19.33 -28.40
N VAL A 369 -2.60 -19.93 -27.90
CA VAL A 369 -2.57 -20.92 -26.81
C VAL A 369 -3.48 -22.10 -27.14
N TRP A 370 -2.90 -23.25 -27.45
CA TRP A 370 -3.63 -24.46 -27.85
C TRP A 370 -3.51 -25.63 -26.85
N ILE A 371 -3.13 -25.34 -25.60
CA ILE A 371 -3.09 -26.34 -24.51
C ILE A 371 -4.49 -26.95 -24.25
N LYS A 372 -5.56 -26.19 -24.49
CA LYS A 372 -6.96 -26.65 -24.39
C LYS A 372 -7.59 -26.65 -25.78
N ALA A 373 -8.32 -27.73 -26.11
CA ALA A 373 -8.97 -27.91 -27.42
C ALA A 373 -9.87 -26.74 -27.84
N ASN A 374 -10.57 -26.10 -26.89
CA ASN A 374 -11.43 -24.94 -27.16
C ASN A 374 -10.66 -23.74 -27.75
N GLY A 375 -9.41 -23.50 -27.33
CA GLY A 375 -8.59 -22.41 -27.87
C GLY A 375 -8.26 -22.64 -29.36
N LEU A 376 -7.87 -23.86 -29.71
CA LEU A 376 -7.62 -24.27 -31.08
C LEU A 376 -8.89 -24.20 -31.94
N GLN A 377 -10.01 -24.72 -31.43
CA GLN A 377 -11.31 -24.65 -32.11
C GLN A 377 -11.74 -23.20 -32.38
N THR A 378 -11.52 -22.29 -31.42
CA THR A 378 -11.85 -20.86 -31.57
C THR A 378 -11.04 -20.21 -32.69
N ASP A 379 -9.73 -20.47 -32.78
CA ASP A 379 -8.86 -19.96 -33.85
C ASP A 379 -9.31 -20.47 -35.24
N VAL A 380 -9.57 -21.78 -35.37
CA VAL A 380 -10.02 -22.40 -36.62
C VAL A 380 -11.41 -21.86 -37.02
N GLN A 381 -12.36 -21.78 -36.10
CA GLN A 381 -13.70 -21.21 -36.36
C GLN A 381 -13.63 -19.74 -36.80
N LYS A 382 -12.71 -18.95 -36.24
CA LYS A 382 -12.50 -17.55 -36.64
C LYS A 382 -11.98 -17.43 -38.08
N ILE A 383 -11.12 -18.35 -38.52
CA ILE A 383 -10.68 -18.47 -39.92
C ILE A 383 -11.86 -18.86 -40.82
N LEU A 384 -12.60 -19.93 -40.49
CA LEU A 384 -13.74 -20.43 -41.29
C LEU A 384 -14.86 -19.38 -41.42
N ARG A 385 -15.13 -18.60 -40.37
CA ARG A 385 -16.10 -17.50 -40.42
C ARG A 385 -15.69 -16.37 -41.36
N ASN A 386 -14.38 -16.12 -41.51
CA ASN A 386 -13.86 -15.13 -42.45
C ASN A 386 -13.81 -15.70 -43.89
N ALA A 387 -13.50 -16.99 -44.05
CA ALA A 387 -13.52 -17.72 -45.33
C ALA A 387 -14.88 -17.61 -46.04
N ARG A 388 -15.99 -17.79 -45.30
CA ARG A 388 -17.37 -17.65 -45.83
C ARG A 388 -17.77 -16.21 -46.18
N LYS A 389 -16.89 -15.22 -45.97
CA LYS A 389 -17.11 -13.79 -46.24
C LYS A 389 -16.06 -13.21 -47.20
N LEU A 390 -15.49 -14.05 -48.07
CA LEU A 390 -14.60 -13.60 -49.14
C LEU A 390 -15.43 -13.07 -50.32
N PRO A 391 -15.00 -12.00 -51.02
CA PRO A 391 -13.77 -11.23 -50.82
C PRO A 391 -13.81 -10.16 -49.70
N GLU A 392 -14.97 -9.86 -49.12
CA GLU A 392 -15.18 -8.76 -48.15
C GLU A 392 -14.21 -8.81 -46.94
N LYS A 393 -13.79 -10.01 -46.52
CA LYS A 393 -12.90 -10.24 -45.38
C LYS A 393 -11.51 -10.80 -45.72
N THR A 394 -11.06 -10.67 -46.97
CA THR A 394 -9.77 -11.20 -47.46
C THR A 394 -8.58 -10.83 -46.56
N GLN A 395 -8.38 -9.54 -46.23
CA GLN A 395 -7.25 -9.12 -45.39
C GLN A 395 -7.28 -9.77 -43.99
N THR A 396 -8.45 -9.84 -43.36
CA THR A 396 -8.62 -10.50 -42.06
C THR A 396 -8.50 -12.02 -42.14
N PHE A 397 -8.97 -12.65 -43.22
CA PHE A 397 -8.80 -14.09 -43.44
C PHE A 397 -7.31 -14.47 -43.51
N TYR A 398 -6.54 -13.84 -44.40
CA TYR A 398 -5.10 -14.13 -44.54
C TYR A 398 -4.29 -13.75 -43.29
N LYS A 399 -4.67 -12.72 -42.53
CA LYS A 399 -4.03 -12.38 -41.24
C LYS A 399 -4.21 -13.47 -40.20
N GLU A 400 -5.42 -14.02 -40.06
CA GLU A 400 -5.74 -15.08 -39.11
C GLU A 400 -5.11 -16.42 -39.55
N LEU A 401 -5.16 -16.74 -40.85
CA LEU A 401 -4.51 -17.91 -41.45
C LEU A 401 -3.00 -17.91 -41.21
N ASN A 402 -2.32 -16.77 -41.43
CA ASN A 402 -0.89 -16.65 -41.18
C ASN A 402 -0.54 -16.68 -39.68
N ARG A 403 -1.44 -16.24 -38.76
CA ARG A 403 -1.23 -16.45 -37.32
C ARG A 403 -1.23 -17.94 -37.00
N LEU A 404 -2.25 -18.68 -37.44
CA LEU A 404 -2.33 -20.12 -37.23
C LEU A 404 -1.13 -20.83 -37.85
N ARG A 405 -0.74 -20.46 -39.08
CA ARG A 405 0.46 -21.01 -39.75
C ARG A 405 1.71 -20.84 -38.88
N LYS A 406 2.03 -19.61 -38.48
CA LYS A 406 3.22 -19.31 -37.68
C LYS A 406 3.22 -20.01 -36.32
N ALA A 407 2.08 -20.08 -35.64
CA ALA A 407 1.96 -20.79 -34.37
C ALA A 407 2.16 -22.30 -34.53
N ALA A 408 1.52 -22.93 -35.54
CA ALA A 408 1.69 -24.35 -35.80
C ALA A 408 3.14 -24.72 -36.16
N LEU A 409 3.83 -23.87 -36.95
CA LEU A 409 5.26 -24.03 -37.25
C LEU A 409 6.12 -23.93 -35.99
N ALA A 410 5.88 -22.91 -35.15
CA ALA A 410 6.64 -22.70 -33.91
C ALA A 410 6.43 -23.82 -32.88
N PHE A 411 5.23 -24.43 -32.83
CA PHE A 411 4.93 -25.57 -31.97
C PHE A 411 5.28 -26.94 -32.58
N GLY A 412 5.71 -26.99 -33.85
CA GLY A 412 5.92 -28.24 -34.58
C GLY A 412 4.64 -29.05 -34.85
N PHE A 413 3.46 -28.41 -34.85
CA PHE A 413 2.16 -29.06 -35.01
C PHE A 413 1.72 -29.10 -36.48
N TRP A 414 2.50 -29.77 -37.32
CA TRP A 414 2.34 -29.80 -38.78
C TRP A 414 1.02 -30.42 -39.26
N GLU A 415 0.47 -31.37 -38.50
CA GLU A 415 -0.81 -32.04 -38.82
C GLU A 415 -1.99 -31.06 -38.81
N LEU A 416 -1.95 -30.03 -37.96
CA LEU A 416 -2.96 -28.97 -37.94
C LEU A 416 -3.00 -28.19 -39.26
N LEU A 417 -1.85 -27.98 -39.91
CA LEU A 417 -1.79 -27.30 -41.21
C LEU A 417 -2.49 -28.12 -42.29
N LYS A 418 -2.33 -29.44 -42.26
CA LYS A 418 -3.02 -30.37 -43.18
C LYS A 418 -4.53 -30.36 -42.94
N GLY A 419 -4.95 -30.55 -41.68
CA GLY A 419 -6.37 -30.55 -41.30
C GLY A 419 -7.09 -29.22 -41.59
N VAL A 420 -6.44 -28.07 -41.36
CA VAL A 420 -7.02 -26.76 -41.72
C VAL A 420 -7.10 -26.57 -43.23
N ALA A 421 -6.13 -27.09 -44.01
CA ALA A 421 -6.20 -27.01 -45.46
C ALA A 421 -7.36 -27.84 -46.03
N GLU A 422 -7.57 -29.06 -45.53
CA GLU A 422 -8.71 -29.92 -45.90
C GLU A 422 -10.06 -29.27 -45.52
N LEU A 423 -10.12 -28.57 -44.38
CA LEU A 423 -11.29 -27.77 -44.02
C LEU A 423 -11.54 -26.61 -44.99
N LEU A 424 -10.50 -25.93 -45.46
CA LEU A 424 -10.64 -24.84 -46.45
C LEU A 424 -11.07 -25.36 -47.83
N GLU A 425 -10.55 -26.51 -48.28
CA GLU A 425 -11.02 -27.19 -49.50
C GLU A 425 -12.50 -27.58 -49.37
N ARG A 426 -12.89 -28.13 -48.22
CA ARG A 426 -14.29 -28.46 -47.94
C ARG A 426 -15.19 -27.22 -47.96
N GLU A 427 -14.81 -26.12 -47.32
CA GLU A 427 -15.57 -24.86 -47.39
C GLU A 427 -15.65 -24.33 -48.83
N CYS A 428 -14.58 -24.47 -49.63
CA CYS A 428 -14.60 -24.09 -51.04
C CYS A 428 -15.64 -24.89 -51.85
N THR A 429 -15.80 -26.20 -51.57
CA THR A 429 -16.85 -27.04 -52.20
C THR A 429 -18.27 -26.78 -51.67
N LEU A 430 -18.41 -26.08 -50.53
CA LEU A 430 -19.68 -25.77 -49.89
C LEU A 430 -20.10 -24.30 -50.04
N LEU A 431 -19.41 -23.53 -50.91
CA LEU A 431 -19.82 -22.18 -51.26
C LEU A 431 -21.21 -22.20 -51.94
N PRO A 432 -22.16 -21.35 -51.52
CA PRO A 432 -23.43 -21.20 -52.23
C PRO A 432 -23.25 -20.68 -53.66
N ASP A 433 -24.21 -20.97 -54.54
CA ASP A 433 -24.23 -20.46 -55.94
C ASP A 433 -24.25 -18.91 -56.01
N SER A 434 -24.63 -18.24 -54.92
CA SER A 434 -24.61 -16.77 -54.77
C SER A 434 -23.28 -16.21 -54.24
N ALA A 435 -22.27 -17.05 -54.00
CA ALA A 435 -20.95 -16.61 -53.56
C ALA A 435 -20.19 -15.89 -54.68
N HIS A 436 -19.38 -14.90 -54.31
CA HIS A 436 -18.54 -14.17 -55.26
C HIS A 436 -17.42 -15.09 -55.81
N PRO A 437 -17.12 -15.07 -57.13
CA PRO A 437 -16.19 -16.02 -57.75
C PRO A 437 -14.78 -16.03 -57.13
N ASP A 438 -14.26 -14.86 -56.72
CA ASP A 438 -12.97 -14.74 -56.02
C ASP A 438 -12.88 -15.63 -54.76
N ALA A 439 -13.98 -15.88 -54.05
CA ALA A 439 -13.97 -16.69 -52.83
C ALA A 439 -13.40 -18.11 -53.07
N ALA A 440 -13.75 -18.74 -54.20
CA ALA A 440 -13.24 -20.07 -54.54
C ALA A 440 -11.73 -20.06 -54.85
N PHE A 441 -11.25 -19.04 -55.58
CA PHE A 441 -9.84 -18.87 -55.90
C PHE A 441 -9.00 -18.65 -54.65
N GLN A 442 -9.43 -17.75 -53.75
CA GLN A 442 -8.70 -17.46 -52.51
C GLN A 442 -8.69 -18.66 -51.56
N LEU A 443 -9.78 -19.42 -51.43
CA LEU A 443 -9.82 -20.61 -50.57
C LEU A 443 -8.95 -21.75 -51.09
N SER A 444 -9.03 -22.05 -52.40
CA SER A 444 -8.20 -23.09 -53.02
C SER A 444 -6.70 -22.77 -52.91
N HIS A 445 -6.32 -21.51 -53.18
CA HIS A 445 -4.95 -21.03 -52.99
C HIS A 445 -4.51 -21.13 -51.53
N ALA A 446 -5.31 -20.62 -50.58
CA ALA A 446 -5.00 -20.69 -49.16
C ALA A 446 -4.78 -22.13 -48.67
N ALA A 447 -5.60 -23.08 -49.10
CA ALA A 447 -5.45 -24.49 -48.76
C ALA A 447 -4.17 -25.10 -49.36
N GLN A 448 -3.90 -24.87 -50.65
CA GLN A 448 -2.68 -25.37 -51.31
C GLN A 448 -1.41 -24.84 -50.63
N GLN A 449 -1.36 -23.54 -50.34
CA GLN A 449 -0.22 -22.92 -49.66
C GLN A 449 -0.03 -23.45 -48.23
N LEU A 450 -1.12 -23.76 -47.52
CA LEU A 450 -1.05 -24.35 -46.18
C LEU A 450 -0.59 -25.82 -46.20
N LYS A 451 -0.97 -26.60 -47.23
CA LYS A 451 -0.42 -27.95 -47.49
C LYS A 451 1.09 -27.88 -47.78
N LEU A 452 1.53 -26.94 -48.63
CA LEU A 452 2.96 -26.73 -48.91
C LEU A 452 3.74 -26.36 -47.64
N ALA A 453 3.17 -25.50 -46.77
CA ALA A 453 3.77 -25.18 -45.47
C ALA A 453 3.87 -26.39 -44.51
N SER A 454 3.01 -27.40 -44.67
CA SER A 454 2.98 -28.59 -43.80
C SER A 454 4.04 -29.66 -44.10
N THR A 455 4.82 -29.51 -45.17
CA THR A 455 5.78 -30.53 -45.66
C THR A 455 7.19 -30.38 -45.11
N GLY A 456 7.49 -29.35 -44.31
CA GLY A 456 8.80 -29.14 -43.69
C GLY A 456 9.86 -28.54 -44.64
N ASP A 457 10.10 -29.18 -45.78
CA ASP A 457 11.28 -28.92 -46.64
C ASP A 457 11.11 -27.80 -47.68
N SER A 458 10.05 -27.00 -47.61
CA SER A 458 9.72 -26.00 -48.64
C SER A 458 9.92 -24.56 -48.18
N GLN A 459 10.18 -23.63 -49.10
CA GLN A 459 10.19 -22.17 -48.79
C GLN A 459 8.91 -21.68 -48.07
N TYR A 460 7.80 -22.40 -48.26
CA TYR A 460 6.51 -22.15 -47.63
C TYR A 460 6.43 -22.57 -46.14
N SER A 461 7.37 -23.37 -45.64
CA SER A 461 7.48 -23.72 -44.20
C SER A 461 8.22 -22.64 -43.39
N ALA A 462 8.94 -21.72 -44.05
CA ALA A 462 9.69 -20.67 -43.37
C ALA A 462 8.78 -19.77 -42.50
N PHE A 463 9.20 -19.47 -41.27
CA PHE A 463 8.40 -18.66 -40.33
C PHE A 463 8.10 -17.25 -40.85
N ASN A 464 9.04 -16.65 -41.59
CA ASN A 464 8.91 -15.29 -42.12
C ASN A 464 8.06 -15.20 -43.40
N HIS A 465 7.90 -16.30 -44.15
CA HIS A 465 7.08 -16.33 -45.36
C HIS A 465 5.59 -16.17 -45.00
N ASN A 466 4.86 -15.23 -45.60
CA ASN A 466 3.42 -15.09 -45.39
C ASN A 466 2.67 -15.55 -46.63
N ILE A 467 1.58 -16.30 -46.45
CA ILE A 467 0.62 -16.59 -47.52
C ILE A 467 -0.08 -15.27 -47.88
N THR A 468 0.11 -14.79 -49.11
CA THR A 468 -0.57 -13.62 -49.66
C THR A 468 -1.82 -14.03 -50.46
N PRO A 469 -2.86 -13.17 -50.53
CA PRO A 469 -3.98 -13.39 -51.45
C PRO A 469 -3.53 -13.46 -52.91
N LEU A 470 -4.33 -14.10 -53.75
CA LEU A 470 -4.20 -13.97 -55.20
C LEU A 470 -4.68 -12.58 -55.62
N HIS A 471 -3.98 -11.97 -56.58
CA HIS A 471 -4.52 -10.82 -57.32
C HIS A 471 -5.48 -11.36 -58.39
N THR A 472 -6.74 -10.92 -58.36
CA THR A 472 -7.78 -11.36 -59.29
C THR A 472 -8.49 -10.16 -59.90
N ASP A 473 -8.73 -10.22 -61.20
CA ASP A 473 -9.24 -9.10 -62.00
C ASP A 473 -10.77 -8.91 -61.90
N PHE A 474 -11.40 -9.52 -60.89
CA PHE A 474 -12.85 -9.37 -60.63
C PHE A 474 -13.23 -7.97 -60.14
N SER A 475 -12.25 -7.11 -59.80
CA SER A 475 -12.45 -5.73 -59.37
C SER A 475 -12.57 -4.72 -60.53
N GLY A 476 -13.49 -5.00 -61.46
CA GLY A 476 -14.00 -4.01 -62.42
C GLY A 476 -12.98 -3.43 -63.40
N GLY A 477 -12.67 -4.17 -64.47
CA GLY A 477 -11.92 -3.67 -65.63
C GLY A 477 -12.62 -2.52 -66.35
N GLY A 478 -12.44 -1.30 -65.85
CA GLY A 478 -13.01 -0.04 -66.35
C GLY A 478 -11.99 0.84 -67.07
N ALA A 479 -11.07 0.27 -67.84
CA ALA A 479 -10.20 0.99 -68.78
C ALA A 479 -10.66 0.66 -70.21
N GLY A 480 -11.18 1.66 -70.92
CA GLY A 480 -11.85 1.46 -72.19
C GLY A 480 -10.88 1.08 -73.31
N ASP A 481 -11.02 -0.14 -73.84
CA ASP A 481 -10.51 -0.48 -75.15
C ASP A 481 -11.56 -0.08 -76.21
N ARG A 482 -11.28 1.02 -76.91
CA ARG A 482 -11.99 1.45 -78.13
C ARG A 482 -10.97 1.99 -79.12
N MET A 483 -10.95 1.37 -80.29
CA MET A 483 -10.36 1.91 -81.53
C MET A 483 -11.00 3.24 -81.92
#